data_AF-A0A2E8JJJ6-F1
#
_entry.id   AF-A0A2E8JJJ6-F1
#
_cell.length_a   1.000
_cell.length_b   1.000
_cell.length_c   1.000
_cell.angle_alpha   90.00
_cell.angle_beta   90.00
_cell.angle_gamma   90.00
#
_symmetry.space_group_name_H-M   'P 1'
#
loop_
_entity.id
_entity.type
_entity.pdbx_description
1 polymer ?
#
loop_
_entity_poly.entity_id
_entity_poly.type
_entity_poly.pdbx_seq_one_letter_code
_entity_poly.pdbx_strand_id
1 'polypeptide(L)'
;MWTGRVALTLDHVPHIHKLADGIFCGLGFNGRGVAMTTTFGKILAKHCLGEIEDNEFLPISPVKKVPLNQFRGSGITIALTWKRMMDTLQP
;
A
#
# COMPACT_ATOMS: atom_id res chain seq x y z
N MET A 1 -25.38 2.27 2.98
CA MET A 1 -24.11 1.70 2.48
C MET A 1 -22.98 2.64 2.82
N TRP A 2 -21.81 2.12 3.20
CA TRP A 2 -20.57 2.91 3.31
C TRP A 2 -19.62 2.55 2.16
N THR A 3 -18.82 3.51 1.73
CA THR A 3 -17.75 3.34 0.76
C THR A 3 -16.48 3.97 1.29
N GLY A 4 -15.33 3.38 0.95
CA GLY A 4 -14.03 3.85 1.38
C GLY A 4 -12.98 3.68 0.30
N ARG A 5 -11.88 4.41 0.46
CA ARG A 5 -10.71 4.31 -0.39
C ARG A 5 -9.61 3.59 0.37
N VAL A 6 -8.98 2.61 -0.29
CA VAL A 6 -7.81 1.92 0.24
C VAL A 6 -6.59 2.24 -0.61
N ALA A 7 -5.45 2.43 0.04
CA ALA A 7 -4.17 2.52 -0.64
C ALA A 7 -3.72 1.10 -1.03
N LEU A 8 -3.50 0.89 -2.32
CA LEU A 8 -3.01 -0.35 -2.90
C LEU A 8 -1.59 -0.14 -3.43
N THR A 9 -0.77 -1.18 -3.34
CA THR A 9 0.54 -1.27 -3.99
C THR A 9 0.47 -2.30 -5.10
N LEU A 10 1.38 -2.20 -6.09
CA LEU A 10 1.40 -3.11 -7.24
C LEU A 10 1.88 -4.53 -6.86
N ASP A 11 2.66 -4.64 -5.79
CA ASP A 11 3.23 -5.87 -5.24
C ASP A 11 2.42 -6.42 -4.05
N HIS A 12 1.31 -5.77 -3.70
CA HIS A 12 0.38 -6.18 -2.64
C HIS A 12 0.99 -6.30 -1.23
N VAL A 13 2.19 -5.76 -0.99
CA VAL A 13 2.83 -5.68 0.33
C VAL A 13 2.86 -4.24 0.83
N PRO A 14 2.82 -4.00 2.16
CA PRO A 14 2.96 -2.66 2.71
C PRO A 14 4.41 -2.17 2.58
N HIS A 15 4.57 -0.86 2.38
CA HIS A 15 5.88 -0.23 2.20
C HIS A 15 6.19 0.74 3.32
N ILE A 16 7.48 0.81 3.69
CA ILE A 16 8.03 1.86 4.54
C ILE A 16 8.82 2.83 3.66
N HIS A 17 8.60 4.12 3.86
CA HIS A 17 9.30 5.20 3.19
C HIS A 17 9.88 6.18 4.20
N LYS A 18 11.11 6.64 3.97
CA LYS A 18 11.71 7.77 4.68
C LYS A 18 11.47 9.03 3.85
N LEU A 19 10.70 9.97 4.39
CA LEU A 19 10.32 11.22 3.71
C LEU A 19 11.34 12.34 3.96
N ALA A 20 11.96 12.33 5.15
CA ALA A 20 13.07 13.18 5.58
C ALA A 20 13.75 12.50 6.78
N ASP A 21 14.81 13.10 7.33
CA ASP A 21 15.42 12.59 8.56
C ASP A 21 14.43 12.60 9.73
N GLY A 22 14.28 11.44 10.38
CA GLY A 22 13.31 11.21 11.44
C GLY A 22 11.83 11.14 10.99
N ILE A 23 11.54 11.28 9.69
CA ILE A 23 10.17 11.24 9.17
C ILE A 23 9.97 9.98 8.34
N PHE A 24 9.20 9.03 8.89
CA PHE A 24 8.88 7.77 8.25
C PHE A 24 7.37 7.64 7.97
N CYS A 25 7.04 6.90 6.92
CA CYS A 25 5.67 6.60 6.54
C CYS A 25 5.52 5.10 6.26
N GLY A 26 4.50 4.48 6.86
CA GLY A 26 4.04 3.14 6.50
C GLY A 26 2.73 3.23 5.73
N LEU A 27 2.69 2.75 4.49
CA LEU A 27 1.52 2.86 3.62
C LEU A 27 1.31 1.61 2.76
N GLY A 28 0.19 1.57 2.03
CA GLY A 28 -0.06 0.48 1.10
C GLY A 28 -0.47 -0.82 1.80
N PHE A 29 -1.25 -0.74 2.89
CA PHE A 29 -1.71 -1.94 3.61
C PHE A 29 -2.72 -2.80 2.82
N ASN A 30 -3.06 -2.44 1.59
CA ASN A 30 -3.89 -3.25 0.68
C ASN A 30 -5.18 -3.78 1.32
N GLY A 31 -5.91 -2.91 2.04
CA GLY A 31 -7.16 -3.24 2.73
C GLY A 31 -7.03 -3.92 4.10
N ARG A 32 -5.80 -4.17 4.56
CA ARG A 32 -5.48 -4.89 5.82
C ARG A 32 -4.86 -3.97 6.87
N GLY A 33 -5.12 -2.66 6.75
CA GLY A 33 -4.52 -1.62 7.59
C GLY A 33 -4.76 -1.87 9.07
N VAL A 34 -6.02 -2.06 9.47
CA VAL A 34 -6.43 -2.25 10.87
C VAL A 34 -5.63 -3.33 11.58
N ALA A 35 -5.40 -4.46 10.91
CA ALA A 35 -4.64 -5.58 11.48
C ALA A 35 -3.12 -5.28 11.56
N MET A 36 -2.56 -4.62 10.54
CA MET A 36 -1.11 -4.43 10.44
C MET A 36 -0.58 -3.17 11.15
N THR A 37 -1.41 -2.14 11.34
CA THR A 37 -0.93 -0.83 11.81
C THR A 37 -0.36 -0.86 13.22
N THR A 38 -0.82 -1.74 14.10
CA THR A 38 -0.27 -1.86 15.46
C THR A 38 1.20 -2.29 15.44
N THR A 39 1.54 -3.29 14.62
CA THR A 39 2.92 -3.76 14.48
C THR A 39 3.76 -2.75 13.72
N PHE A 40 3.24 -2.19 12.62
CA PHE A 40 3.94 -1.16 11.85
C PHE A 40 4.23 0.10 12.68
N GLY A 41 3.30 0.52 13.54
CA GLY A 41 3.50 1.68 14.41
C GLY A 41 4.71 1.49 15.34
N LYS A 42 4.90 0.28 15.88
CA LYS A 42 6.07 -0.05 16.72
C LYS A 42 7.36 0.00 15.90
N ILE A 43 7.36 -0.56 14.69
CA ILE A 43 8.53 -0.55 13.80
C ILE A 43 8.91 0.88 13.42
N LEU A 44 7.92 1.71 13.03
CA LEU A 44 8.15 3.12 12.70
C LEU A 44 8.69 3.90 13.90
N ALA A 45 8.17 3.65 15.12
CA ALA A 45 8.69 4.29 16.33
C ALA A 45 10.17 3.96 16.57
N LYS A 46 10.58 2.70 16.39
CA LYS A 46 11.99 2.30 16.51
C LYS A 46 12.89 2.98 15.48
N HIS A 47 12.44 3.09 14.22
CA HIS A 47 13.15 3.86 13.20
C HIS A 47 13.28 5.34 13.57
N CYS A 48 12.21 5.97 14.10
CA CYS A 48 12.26 7.37 14.55
C CYS A 48 13.24 7.58 15.72
N LEU A 49 13.39 6.59 16.60
CA LEU A 49 14.33 6.62 17.73
C LEU A 49 15.77 6.23 17.34
N GLY A 50 15.99 5.76 16.11
CA GLY A 50 17.29 5.26 15.67
C GLY A 50 17.69 3.94 16.33
N GLU A 51 16.73 3.18 16.86
CA GLU A 51 16.98 1.90 17.55
C GLU A 51 17.25 0.72 16.61
N ILE A 52 16.88 0.87 15.33
CA ILE A 52 17.02 -0.15 14.29
C ILE A 52 17.54 0.49 13.00
N GLU A 53 18.32 -0.28 12.24
CA GLU A 53 18.87 0.20 10.97
C GLU A 53 17.79 0.23 9.87
N ASP A 54 17.96 1.12 8.90
CA ASP A 54 17.15 1.12 7.69
C ASP A 54 17.25 -0.27 7.03
N ASN A 55 16.11 -0.85 6.67
CA ASN A 55 15.96 -2.19 6.06
C ASN A 55 16.02 -3.41 7.00
N GLU A 56 16.14 -3.24 8.32
CA GLU A 56 16.17 -4.38 9.25
C GLU A 56 14.86 -5.21 9.22
N PHE A 57 13.71 -4.54 9.11
CA PHE A 57 12.40 -5.20 9.11
C PHE A 57 11.75 -5.27 7.72
N LEU A 58 11.74 -4.14 7.02
CA LEU A 58 11.26 -4.00 5.65
C LEU A 58 12.18 -3.03 4.91
N PRO A 59 12.40 -3.24 3.61
CA PRO A 59 13.20 -2.33 2.83
C PRO A 59 12.57 -0.94 2.82
N ILE A 60 13.33 0.05 3.30
CA ILE A 60 12.95 1.45 3.20
C ILE A 60 13.26 1.90 1.79
N SER A 61 12.22 2.31 1.08
CA SER A 61 12.33 2.73 -0.31
C SER A 61 11.86 4.17 -0.47
N PRO A 62 12.35 4.91 -1.48
CA PRO A 62 11.75 6.19 -1.83
C PRO A 62 10.34 5.97 -2.40
N VAL A 63 9.47 6.97 -2.23
CA VAL A 63 8.11 6.94 -2.80
C VAL A 63 8.20 6.97 -4.33
N LYS A 64 7.77 5.89 -4.98
CA LYS A 64 7.70 5.81 -6.44
C LYS A 64 6.28 6.16 -6.92
N LYS A 65 6.21 6.91 -8.03
CA LYS A 65 4.93 7.16 -8.71
C LYS A 65 4.46 5.88 -9.38
N VAL A 66 3.18 5.55 -9.23
CA VAL A 66 2.56 4.47 -9.99
C VAL A 66 2.54 4.87 -11.47
N PRO A 67 3.09 4.05 -12.39
CA PRO A 67 3.06 4.36 -13.81
C PRO A 67 1.61 4.45 -14.30
N LEU A 68 1.35 5.35 -15.24
CA LEU A 68 0.03 5.51 -15.87
C LEU A 68 -1.12 5.78 -14.88
N ASN A 69 -0.85 6.30 -13.68
CA ASN A 69 -1.87 6.57 -12.66
C ASN A 69 -3.01 7.50 -13.15
N GLN A 70 -2.76 8.34 -14.15
CA GLN A 70 -3.78 9.16 -14.82
C GLN A 70 -4.90 8.32 -15.48
N PHE A 71 -4.58 7.12 -15.96
CA PHE A 71 -5.53 6.20 -16.61
C PHE A 71 -6.18 5.22 -15.63
N ARG A 72 -5.97 5.39 -14.32
CA ARG A 72 -6.48 4.49 -13.28
C ARG A 72 -8.00 4.33 -13.35
N GLY A 73 -8.74 5.39 -13.66
CA GLY A 73 -10.20 5.34 -13.79
C GLY A 73 -10.64 4.37 -14.88
N SER A 74 -10.14 4.55 -16.10
CA SER A 74 -10.45 3.70 -17.25
C SER A 74 -9.99 2.25 -17.02
N GLY A 75 -8.78 2.07 -16.47
CA GLY A 75 -8.25 0.75 -16.16
C GLY A 75 -9.12 -0.03 -15.17
N ILE A 76 -9.60 0.62 -14.11
CA ILE A 76 -10.51 -0.01 -13.15
C ILE A 76 -11.82 -0.41 -13.82
N THR A 77 -12.43 0.46 -14.63
CA THR A 77 -13.70 0.17 -15.31
C THR A 77 -13.59 -1.02 -16.25
N ILE A 78 -12.50 -1.10 -17.03
CA ILE A 78 -12.22 -2.22 -17.94
C ILE A 78 -12.07 -3.51 -17.14
N ALA A 79 -11.24 -3.50 -16.08
CA ALA A 79 -11.01 -4.68 -15.25
C ALA A 79 -12.29 -5.19 -14.57
N LEU A 80 -13.14 -4.28 -14.07
CA LEU A 80 -14.41 -4.64 -13.45
C LEU A 80 -15.41 -5.21 -14.46
N THR A 81 -15.49 -4.61 -15.66
CA THR A 81 -16.37 -5.12 -16.72
C THR A 81 -15.92 -6.50 -17.17
N TRP A 82 -14.62 -6.69 -17.37
CA TRP A 82 -14.02 -7.97 -17.73
C TRP A 82 -14.29 -9.04 -16.66
N LYS A 83 -14.04 -8.72 -15.38
CA LYS A 83 -14.34 -9.61 -14.24
C LYS A 83 -15.80 -10.03 -14.22
N ARG A 84 -16.73 -9.08 -14.38
CA ARG A 84 -18.18 -9.37 -14.45
C ARG A 84 -18.51 -10.33 -15.60
N MET A 85 -17.91 -10.13 -16.77
CA MET A 85 -18.08 -11.04 -17.91
C MET A 85 -17.54 -12.44 -17.58
N MET A 86 -16.36 -12.55 -16.96
CA MET A 86 -15.82 -13.84 -16.54
C MET A 86 -16.72 -14.54 -15.52
N ASP A 87 -17.24 -13.81 -14.53
CA ASP A 87 -18.14 -14.34 -13.51
C ASP A 87 -19.45 -14.86 -14.13
N THR A 88 -19.94 -14.24 -15.22
CA THR A 88 -21.11 -14.77 -15.94
C THR A 88 -20.84 -16.03 -16.76
N LEU A 89 -19.58 -16.32 -17.07
CA LEU A 89 -19.17 -17.47 -17.88
C LEU A 89 -18.76 -18.68 -17.04
N GLN A 90 -18.54 -18.49 -15.73
CA GLN A 90 -18.27 -19.55 -14.76
C GLN A 90 -19.46 -19.65 -13.78
N PRO A 91 -20.46 -20.51 -14.06
CA PRO A 91 -21.60 -20.72 -13.16
C PRO A 91 -21.19 -21.41 -11.85
#